data_AF-A0AAV4CPP6-F1
#
_entry.id   AF-A0AAV4CPP6-F1
#
_cell.length_a   1.000
_cell.length_b   1.000
_cell.length_c   1.000
_cell.angle_alpha   90.00
_cell.angle_beta   90.00
_cell.angle_gamma   90.00
#
_symmetry.space_group_name_H-M   'P 1'
#
loop_
_entity.id
_entity.type
_entity.pdbx_description
1 polymer ?
#
loop_
_entity_poly.entity_id
_entity_poly.type
_entity_poly.pdbx_seq_one_letter_code
_entity_poly.pdbx_strand_id
1 'polypeptide(L)'
;MPQGTKVPEESARTAQAKINFQKMKTILTNKHISIETRKRALQCYIEPVLMYGCEAWTISKQIQNKLEATEMWFLRRMLRIPWTAKKTNERVLNEANKRRSLVRTIRKLQTTFLGHVMRIGKREHLVTTGKFEGKRSRGRQREKIMDGIGICGGT
;
A
#
# COMPACT_ATOMS: atom_id res chain seq x y z
N MET A 1 -21.85 25.77 -6.24
CA MET A 1 -21.73 24.35 -6.65
C MET A 1 -20.65 23.69 -5.81
N PRO A 2 -20.92 22.63 -5.04
CA PRO A 2 -19.88 21.98 -4.25
C PRO A 2 -18.99 21.14 -5.16
N GLN A 3 -17.69 21.45 -5.17
CA GLN A 3 -16.65 20.67 -5.83
C GLN A 3 -16.68 19.24 -5.25
N GLY A 4 -17.06 18.26 -6.08
CA GLY A 4 -17.02 16.85 -5.68
C GLY A 4 -15.60 16.46 -5.29
N THR A 5 -15.36 16.23 -4.00
CA THR A 5 -14.06 15.76 -3.50
C THR A 5 -13.77 14.40 -4.11
N LYS A 6 -12.89 14.35 -5.12
CA LYS A 6 -12.41 13.09 -5.71
C LYS A 6 -11.78 12.26 -4.60
N VAL A 7 -12.33 11.06 -4.36
CA VAL A 7 -11.76 10.14 -3.38
C VAL A 7 -10.34 9.79 -3.84
N PRO A 8 -9.33 9.94 -2.98
CA PRO A 8 -7.97 9.56 -3.33
C PRO A 8 -7.90 8.08 -3.75
N GLU A 9 -7.15 7.78 -4.82
CA GLU A 9 -7.13 6.44 -5.44
C GLU A 9 -6.73 5.35 -4.43
N GLU A 10 -5.81 5.63 -3.52
CA GLU A 10 -5.35 4.68 -2.51
C GLU A 10 -6.48 4.26 -1.56
N SER A 11 -7.38 5.19 -1.27
CA SER A 11 -8.54 4.95 -0.43
C SER A 11 -9.58 4.11 -1.17
N ALA A 12 -9.75 4.33 -2.48
CA ALA A 12 -10.60 3.50 -3.33
C ALA A 12 -10.08 2.05 -3.46
N ARG A 13 -8.76 1.85 -3.67
CA ARG A 13 -8.16 0.50 -3.71
C ARG A 13 -8.30 -0.24 -2.38
N THR A 14 -8.14 0.46 -1.27
CA THR A 14 -8.36 -0.09 0.07
C THR A 14 -9.81 -0.58 0.22
N ALA A 15 -10.79 0.19 -0.24
CA ALA A 15 -12.20 -0.21 -0.22
C ALA A 15 -12.44 -1.44 -1.12
N GLN A 16 -11.91 -1.44 -2.34
CA GLN A 16 -12.03 -2.57 -3.28
C GLN A 16 -11.44 -3.86 -2.71
N ALA A 17 -10.26 -3.78 -2.09
CA ALA A 17 -9.61 -4.92 -1.45
C ALA A 17 -10.44 -5.47 -0.28
N LYS A 18 -11.06 -4.59 0.53
CA LYS A 18 -11.99 -5.01 1.60
C LYS A 18 -13.24 -5.69 1.04
N ILE A 19 -13.80 -5.18 -0.06
CA ILE A 19 -14.95 -5.80 -0.75
C ILE A 19 -14.57 -7.19 -1.27
N ASN A 20 -13.42 -7.33 -1.94
CA ASN A 20 -12.93 -8.64 -2.41
C ASN A 20 -12.70 -9.61 -1.25
N PHE A 21 -12.18 -9.14 -0.11
CA PHE A 21 -12.06 -9.97 1.08
C PHE A 21 -13.42 -10.50 1.54
N GLN A 22 -14.48 -9.67 1.54
CA GLN A 22 -15.82 -10.13 1.92
C GLN A 22 -16.36 -11.18 0.95
N LYS A 23 -16.12 -11.02 -0.36
CA LYS A 23 -16.51 -12.02 -1.36
C LYS A 23 -15.84 -13.37 -1.12
N MET A 24 -14.58 -13.37 -0.69
CA MET A 24 -13.81 -14.59 -0.40
C MET A 24 -13.82 -15.00 1.08
N LYS A 25 -14.70 -14.42 1.89
CA LYS A 25 -14.71 -14.62 3.36
C LYS A 25 -14.86 -16.08 3.75
N THR A 26 -15.68 -16.85 3.01
CA THR A 26 -15.93 -18.27 3.26
C THR A 26 -14.65 -19.08 3.29
N ILE A 27 -13.72 -18.83 2.37
CA ILE A 27 -12.42 -19.49 2.27
C ILE A 27 -11.44 -18.89 3.29
N LEU A 28 -11.35 -17.56 3.36
CA LEU A 28 -10.35 -16.86 4.17
C LEU A 28 -10.60 -16.94 5.68
N THR A 29 -11.81 -17.29 6.11
CA THR A 29 -12.15 -17.44 7.54
C THR A 29 -12.46 -18.88 7.96
N ASN A 30 -12.29 -19.84 7.04
CA ASN A 30 -12.51 -21.25 7.32
C ASN A 30 -11.47 -21.81 8.30
N LYS A 31 -11.92 -22.50 9.35
CA LYS A 31 -11.05 -23.13 10.35
C LYS A 31 -10.40 -24.42 9.85
N HIS A 32 -11.04 -25.11 8.91
CA HIS A 32 -10.53 -26.38 8.35
C HIS A 32 -9.38 -26.17 7.36
N ILE A 33 -9.18 -24.93 6.90
CA ILE A 33 -8.09 -24.57 6.00
C ILE A 33 -6.91 -24.04 6.82
N SER A 34 -5.71 -24.54 6.52
CA SER A 34 -4.48 -24.08 7.14
C SER A 34 -4.32 -22.56 7.05
N ILE A 35 -3.71 -21.95 8.06
CA ILE A 35 -3.44 -20.51 8.08
C ILE A 35 -2.54 -20.14 6.88
N GLU A 36 -1.59 -21.00 6.52
CA GLU A 36 -0.66 -20.79 5.41
C GLU A 36 -1.40 -20.70 4.07
N THR A 37 -2.33 -21.61 3.80
CA THR A 37 -3.13 -21.59 2.56
C THR A 37 -3.98 -20.32 2.47
N ARG A 38 -4.60 -19.91 3.58
CA ARG A 38 -5.40 -18.67 3.63
C ARG A 38 -4.54 -17.42 3.44
N LYS A 39 -3.34 -17.41 4.01
CA LYS A 39 -2.34 -16.35 3.82
C LYS A 39 -1.93 -16.25 2.34
N ARG A 40 -1.64 -17.37 1.69
CA ARG A 40 -1.32 -17.41 0.25
C ARG A 40 -2.48 -16.89 -0.59
N ALA A 41 -3.71 -17.31 -0.30
CA ALA A 41 -4.89 -16.78 -1.00
C ALA A 41 -5.04 -15.26 -0.86
N LEU A 42 -4.81 -14.72 0.35
CA LEU A 42 -4.81 -13.28 0.59
C LEU A 42 -3.71 -12.57 -0.23
N GLN A 43 -2.51 -13.13 -0.29
CA GLN A 43 -1.39 -12.60 -1.07
C GLN A 43 -1.62 -12.66 -2.58
N CYS A 44 -2.31 -13.68 -3.09
CA CYS A 44 -2.54 -13.86 -4.52
C CYS A 44 -3.74 -13.06 -5.05
N TYR A 45 -4.82 -12.93 -4.28
CA TYR A 45 -6.07 -12.36 -4.79
C TYR A 45 -6.39 -10.96 -4.26
N ILE A 46 -5.90 -10.61 -3.07
CA ILE A 46 -6.30 -9.37 -2.38
C ILE A 46 -5.14 -8.36 -2.39
N GLU A 47 -3.93 -8.79 -2.06
CA GLU A 47 -2.77 -7.88 -2.07
C GLU A 47 -2.53 -7.21 -3.43
N PRO A 48 -2.67 -7.87 -4.59
CA PRO A 48 -2.48 -7.20 -5.89
C PRO A 48 -3.51 -6.11 -6.15
N VAL A 49 -4.75 -6.27 -5.67
CA VAL A 49 -5.81 -5.24 -5.79
C VAL A 49 -5.45 -4.00 -4.97
N LEU A 50 -4.84 -4.20 -3.80
CA LEU A 50 -4.35 -3.12 -2.96
C LEU A 50 -3.12 -2.42 -3.54
N MET A 51 -2.19 -3.20 -4.12
CA MET A 51 -0.93 -2.70 -4.67
C MET A 51 -1.07 -2.13 -6.09
N TYR A 52 -2.22 -2.28 -6.73
CA TYR A 52 -2.44 -1.74 -8.08
C TYR A 52 -2.26 -0.22 -8.10
N GLY A 53 -1.37 0.27 -8.96
CA GLY A 53 -1.07 1.69 -9.10
C GLY A 53 -0.19 2.27 -7.99
N CYS A 54 0.30 1.46 -7.05
CA CYS A 54 1.13 1.95 -5.93
C CYS A 54 2.46 2.58 -6.38
N GLU A 55 2.94 2.23 -7.58
CA GLU A 55 4.13 2.80 -8.21
C GLU A 55 4.00 4.31 -8.46
N ALA A 56 2.79 4.78 -8.74
CA ALA A 56 2.49 6.19 -8.99
C ALA A 56 2.09 6.97 -7.73
N TRP A 57 1.89 6.28 -6.60
CA TRP A 57 1.49 6.94 -5.35
C TRP A 57 2.66 7.64 -4.68
N THR A 58 2.41 8.83 -4.15
CA THR A 58 3.35 9.47 -3.24
C THR A 58 3.17 8.84 -1.85
N ILE A 59 4.13 8.02 -1.38
CA ILE A 59 4.01 7.39 -0.05
C ILE A 59 4.30 8.42 1.03
N SER A 60 3.26 9.11 1.46
CA SER A 60 3.29 9.86 2.70
C SER A 60 3.22 8.91 3.89
N LYS A 61 3.64 9.38 5.06
CA LYS A 61 3.50 8.64 6.33
C LYS A 61 2.04 8.24 6.61
N GLN A 62 1.09 9.07 6.17
CA GLN A 62 -0.33 8.79 6.32
C GLN A 62 -0.77 7.58 5.48
N ILE A 63 -0.31 7.48 4.23
CA ILE A 63 -0.61 6.37 3.34
C ILE A 63 0.04 5.08 3.85
N GLN A 64 1.28 5.17 4.33
CA GLN A 64 1.94 4.03 4.98
C GLN A 64 1.12 3.50 6.15
N ASN A 65 0.67 4.39 7.05
CA ASN A 65 -0.16 4.00 8.19
C ASN A 65 -1.51 3.38 7.76
N LYS A 66 -2.15 3.91 6.71
CA LYS A 66 -3.39 3.34 6.14
C LYS A 66 -3.16 1.93 5.61
N LEU A 67 -2.04 1.69 4.91
CA LEU A 67 -1.69 0.38 4.36
C LEU A 67 -1.40 -0.63 5.47
N GLU A 68 -0.62 -0.25 6.49
CA GLU A 68 -0.35 -1.10 7.65
C GLU A 68 -1.64 -1.44 8.42
N ALA A 69 -2.53 -0.45 8.62
CA ALA A 69 -3.82 -0.68 9.25
C ALA A 69 -4.71 -1.63 8.41
N THR A 70 -4.67 -1.51 7.09
CA THR A 70 -5.42 -2.37 6.17
C THR A 70 -4.89 -3.80 6.19
N GLU A 71 -3.57 -3.99 6.22
CA GLU A 71 -2.95 -5.31 6.40
C GLU A 71 -3.38 -5.96 7.72
N MET A 72 -3.33 -5.21 8.83
CA MET A 72 -3.79 -5.68 10.14
C MET A 72 -5.28 -6.04 10.13
N TRP A 73 -6.10 -5.28 9.42
CA TRP A 73 -7.52 -5.55 9.27
C TRP A 73 -7.75 -6.92 8.61
N PHE A 74 -7.05 -7.22 7.50
CA PHE A 74 -7.18 -8.52 6.84
C PHE A 74 -6.72 -9.68 7.73
N LEU A 75 -5.56 -9.55 8.40
CA LEU A 75 -5.02 -10.60 9.26
C LEU A 75 -5.94 -10.89 10.46
N ARG A 76 -6.44 -9.86 11.14
CA ARG A 76 -7.37 -10.04 12.27
C ARG A 76 -8.65 -10.74 11.84
N ARG A 77 -9.17 -10.39 10.65
CA ARG A 77 -10.40 -10.99 10.10
C ARG A 77 -10.16 -12.45 9.71
N MET A 78 -9.04 -12.76 9.06
CA MET A 78 -8.62 -14.12 8.69
C MET A 78 -8.44 -15.02 9.93
N LEU A 79 -7.79 -14.50 10.98
CA LEU A 79 -7.59 -15.21 12.25
C LEU A 79 -8.83 -15.19 13.17
N ARG A 80 -9.91 -14.50 12.77
CA ARG A 80 -11.15 -14.34 13.57
C ARG A 80 -10.91 -13.79 14.97
N ILE A 81 -9.92 -12.91 15.12
CA ILE A 81 -9.60 -12.29 16.41
C ILE A 81 -10.66 -11.23 16.71
N PRO A 82 -11.46 -11.37 17.80
CA PRO A 82 -12.42 -10.36 18.17
C PRO A 82 -11.70 -9.11 18.67
N TRP A 83 -12.35 -7.95 18.57
CA TRP A 83 -11.79 -6.69 19.05
C TRP A 83 -11.59 -6.70 20.59
N THR A 84 -12.42 -7.46 21.32
CA THR A 84 -12.36 -7.64 22.78
C THR A 84 -11.08 -8.32 23.26
N ALA A 85 -10.41 -9.10 22.40
CA ALA A 85 -9.20 -9.82 22.76
C ALA A 85 -8.00 -8.90 23.03
N LYS A 86 -8.07 -7.61 22.66
CA LYS A 86 -7.02 -6.58 22.87
C LYS A 86 -5.59 -7.04 22.50
N LYS A 87 -5.45 -7.98 21.55
CA LYS A 87 -4.14 -8.49 21.12
C LYS A 87 -3.32 -7.39 20.44
N THR A 88 -2.04 -7.32 20.78
CA THR A 88 -1.07 -6.43 20.12
C THR A 88 -0.88 -6.81 18.65
N ASN A 89 -0.50 -5.84 17.80
CA ASN A 89 -0.29 -6.09 16.37
C ASN A 89 0.85 -7.08 16.11
N GLU A 90 1.87 -7.10 16.96
CA GLU A 90 2.99 -8.06 16.90
C GLU A 90 2.51 -9.49 17.13
N ARG A 91 1.61 -9.69 18.11
CA ARG A 91 1.04 -11.02 18.37
C ARG A 91 0.18 -11.51 17.20
N VAL A 92 -0.58 -10.63 16.56
CA VAL A 92 -1.35 -10.95 15.34
C VAL A 92 -0.42 -11.38 14.20
N LEU A 93 0.69 -10.68 14.00
CA LEU A 93 1.70 -11.00 12.98
C LEU A 93 2.36 -12.36 13.23
N ASN A 94 2.72 -12.64 14.48
CA ASN A 94 3.31 -13.92 14.89
C ASN A 94 2.32 -15.08 14.67
N GLU A 95 1.06 -14.92 15.07
CA GLU A 95 0.01 -15.93 14.84
C GLU A 95 -0.27 -16.17 13.34
N ALA A 96 -0.14 -15.14 12.51
CA ALA A 96 -0.26 -15.26 11.05
C ALA A 96 1.01 -15.79 10.37
N ASN A 97 2.10 -16.00 11.12
CA ASN A 97 3.44 -16.27 10.61
C ASN A 97 3.80 -15.35 9.41
N LYS A 98 3.58 -14.04 9.60
CA LYS A 98 3.79 -13.01 8.59
C LYS A 98 4.67 -11.91 9.15
N ARG A 99 5.69 -11.51 8.39
CA ARG A 99 6.48 -10.31 8.68
C ARG A 99 5.85 -9.11 7.96
N ARG A 100 6.00 -7.90 8.51
CA ARG A 100 5.59 -6.66 7.82
C ARG A 100 6.41 -6.50 6.54
N SER A 101 5.84 -6.89 5.41
CA SER A 101 6.51 -6.86 4.11
C SER A 101 5.87 -5.90 3.13
N LEU A 102 4.60 -5.51 3.35
CA LEU A 102 3.80 -4.81 2.34
C LEU A 102 4.40 -3.45 1.95
N VAL A 103 4.75 -2.61 2.92
CA VAL A 103 5.42 -1.33 2.66
C VAL A 103 6.76 -1.51 1.95
N ARG A 104 7.54 -2.54 2.34
CA ARG A 104 8.83 -2.84 1.70
C ARG A 104 8.65 -3.28 0.25
N THR A 105 7.64 -4.10 -0.03
CA THR A 105 7.29 -4.54 -1.38
C THR A 105 6.89 -3.34 -2.24
N ILE A 106 6.05 -2.44 -1.73
CA ILE A 106 5.64 -1.23 -2.46
C ILE A 106 6.86 -0.35 -2.77
N ARG A 107 7.73 -0.08 -1.80
CA ARG A 107 8.97 0.69 -2.03
C ARG A 107 9.87 0.06 -3.09
N LYS A 108 9.96 -1.28 -3.10
CA LYS A 108 10.71 -2.02 -4.13
C LYS A 108 10.10 -1.84 -5.52
N LEU A 109 8.77 -1.92 -5.64
CA LEU A 109 8.06 -1.69 -6.90
C LEU A 109 8.29 -0.26 -7.39
N GLN A 110 8.15 0.73 -6.52
CA GLN A 110 8.43 2.14 -6.84
C GLN A 110 9.85 2.37 -7.32
N THR A 111 10.84 1.79 -6.64
CA THR A 111 12.25 1.93 -7.04
C THR A 111 12.51 1.27 -8.41
N THR A 112 11.92 0.10 -8.65
CA THR A 112 12.02 -0.61 -9.93
C THR A 112 11.39 0.21 -11.06
N PHE A 113 10.18 0.73 -10.84
CA PHE A 113 9.45 1.56 -11.79
C PHE A 113 10.21 2.85 -12.09
N LEU A 114 10.67 3.57 -11.04
CA LEU A 114 11.46 4.78 -11.20
C LEU A 114 12.76 4.50 -11.98
N GLY A 115 13.45 3.40 -11.67
CA GLY A 115 14.64 2.99 -12.40
C GLY A 115 14.36 2.69 -13.88
N HIS A 116 13.20 2.11 -14.20
CA HIS A 116 12.77 1.88 -15.58
C HIS A 116 12.49 3.21 -16.31
N VAL A 117 11.74 4.12 -15.67
CA VAL A 117 11.45 5.46 -16.19
C VAL A 117 12.73 6.26 -16.44
N MET A 118 13.72 6.19 -15.53
CA MET A 118 15.01 6.84 -15.68
C MET A 118 15.82 6.27 -16.86
N ARG A 119 15.78 4.96 -17.11
CA ARG A 119 16.48 4.32 -18.23
C ARG A 119 15.89 4.67 -19.61
N ILE A 120 14.58 4.91 -19.69
CA ILE A 120 13.91 5.30 -20.93
C ILE A 120 14.32 6.71 -21.38
N GLY A 121 14.75 7.59 -20.47
CA GLY A 121 15.32 8.90 -20.80
C GLY A 121 14.34 9.93 -21.41
N LYS A 122 13.03 9.63 -21.43
CA LYS A 122 12.00 10.56 -21.91
C LYS A 122 11.68 11.67 -20.89
N ARG A 123 11.02 12.74 -21.35
CA ARG A 123 10.59 13.88 -20.51
C ARG A 123 9.66 13.47 -19.36
N GLU A 124 9.00 12.32 -19.47
CA GLU A 124 8.15 11.74 -18.43
C GLU A 124 8.89 11.56 -17.10
N HIS A 125 10.20 11.30 -17.12
CA HIS A 125 10.98 11.22 -15.88
C HIS A 125 10.96 12.55 -15.11
N LEU A 126 10.89 13.72 -15.76
CA LEU A 126 10.83 15.02 -15.07
C LEU A 126 9.51 15.19 -14.32
N VAL A 127 8.42 14.67 -14.87
CA VAL A 127 7.08 14.69 -14.27
C VAL A 127 7.05 13.76 -13.04
N THR A 128 7.51 12.51 -13.20
CA THR A 128 7.54 11.50 -12.11
C THR A 128 8.51 11.86 -10.99
N THR A 129 9.68 12.40 -11.36
CA THR A 129 10.74 12.79 -10.43
C THR A 129 10.43 14.16 -9.80
N GLY A 130 9.56 14.97 -10.41
CA GLY A 130 9.26 16.33 -9.97
C GLY A 130 10.48 17.26 -9.98
N LYS A 131 11.55 16.89 -10.70
CA LYS A 131 12.76 17.72 -10.91
C LYS A 131 12.43 18.72 -12.02
N PHE A 132 11.76 19.79 -11.65
CA PHE A 132 11.66 20.99 -12.48
C PHE A 132 12.58 22.04 -11.89
N GLU A 133 13.40 22.68 -12.72
CA GLU A 133 14.22 23.81 -12.31
C GLU A 133 13.33 24.99 -11.89
N GLY A 134 13.63 25.62 -10.75
CA GLY A 134 12.91 26.80 -10.25
C GLY A 134 12.36 26.68 -8.80
N LYS A 135 12.02 27.83 -8.21
CA LYS A 135 11.38 27.91 -6.88
C LYS A 135 9.95 27.36 -6.94
N ARG A 136 9.56 26.56 -5.94
CA ARG A 136 8.20 25.99 -5.86
C ARG A 136 7.17 27.09 -5.56
N SER A 137 6.11 27.16 -6.35
CA SER A 137 4.97 28.05 -6.08
C SER A 137 4.11 27.55 -4.91
N ARG A 138 3.43 28.47 -4.22
CA ARG A 138 2.42 28.14 -3.22
C ARG A 138 1.31 27.31 -3.88
N GLY A 139 0.89 26.22 -3.24
CA GLY A 139 -0.17 25.32 -3.74
C GLY A 139 0.32 24.06 -4.48
N ARG A 140 1.60 23.99 -4.87
CA ARG A 140 2.17 22.77 -5.48
C ARG A 140 2.31 21.64 -4.44
N GLN A 141 2.17 20.39 -4.87
CA GLN A 141 2.32 19.20 -4.03
C GLN A 141 3.65 19.23 -3.25
N ARG A 142 3.58 19.01 -1.93
CA ARG A 142 4.72 19.17 -1.01
C ARG A 142 5.71 18.01 -1.08
N GLU A 143 5.21 16.78 -1.15
CA GLU A 143 6.01 15.55 -1.16
C GLU A 143 6.15 15.01 -2.59
N LYS A 144 7.38 14.66 -2.97
CA LYS A 144 7.68 13.93 -4.22
C LYS A 144 7.80 12.44 -3.95
N ILE A 145 7.66 11.65 -5.02
CA ILE A 145 7.97 10.21 -4.99
C ILE A 145 9.44 9.99 -4.54
N MET A 146 10.39 10.82 -5.01
CA MET A 146 11.79 10.73 -4.57
C MET A 146 11.98 10.98 -3.07
N ASP A 147 11.23 11.91 -2.48
CA ASP A 147 11.35 12.26 -1.07
C ASP A 147 10.94 11.07 -0.17
N GLY A 148 10.01 10.23 -0.64
CA GLY A 148 9.55 9.02 0.05
C GLY A 148 10.46 7.78 -0.11
N ILE A 149 11.30 7.74 -1.16
CA ILE A 149 12.24 6.62 -1.41
C ILE A 149 13.57 6.85 -0.64
N GLY A 150 13.83 8.07 -0.17
CA GLY A 150 15.07 8.41 0.54
C GLY A 150 16.27 8.61 -0.40
N ILE A 151 16.02 8.77 -1.70
CA ILE A 151 17.04 9.24 -2.65
C ILE A 151 17.12 10.76 -2.48
N CYS A 152 17.69 11.17 -1.35
CA CYS A 152 18.24 12.52 -1.24
C CYS A 152 19.34 12.60 -2.30
N GLY A 153 19.15 13.48 -3.28
CA GLY A 153 20.23 13.88 -4.15
C GLY A 153 21.33 14.45 -3.29
N GLY A 154 22.37 13.66 -3.06
CA GLY A 154 23.67 14.18 -2.68
C GLY A 154 24.07 15.19 -3.75
N THR A 155 24.30 16.40 -3.29
CA THR A 155 25.13 17.41 -3.93
C THR A 155 26.48 16.84 -4.33
#